data_AF-A0A8R1HJE4-F1
#
_entry.id   AF-A0A8R1HJE4-F1
#
_cell.length_a   1.000
_cell.length_b   1.000
_cell.length_c   1.000
_cell.angle_alpha   90.00
_cell.angle_beta   90.00
_cell.angle_gamma   90.00
#
_symmetry.space_group_name_H-M   'P 1'
#
loop_
_entity.id
_entity.type
_entity.pdbx_description
1 polymer ?
#
loop_
_entity_poly.entity_id
_entity_poly.type
_entity_poly.pdbx_seq_one_letter_code
_entity_poly.pdbx_strand_id
1 'polypeptide(L)'
;MMFYWLSQLFQISSSQSLRHIRLLNSFFVRSSTDENGDIGDVTSYNPGKLSFQQLIAAAQVFSSKHERPLNGHEEEQDLTSGVALIMLSHGADTHRLEVSSIISTLFTHCLLLQLIASLLISEENPKLKAALIGSASPISVKLDESIYPTIYGILNESSETATDFDNRPAVGSLLSRMLGIEHANLLKILVSSNLIKSMNLLRRFEETKATNLLEEVTKSVKARCIDLKSVELEKYVRDRLYCDRVGSESHLSAQFTLHRLAHNLAHIMSPILPHLSSEILQHLPGTHEKQILRQKFSNLTSGITEHNISELAEHMKLIQEIRNQLEAAAGPKIDTSKKVIVFS
;
A
#
# COMPACT_ATOMS: atom_id res chain seq x y z
N MET A 1 -16.72 26.86 -3.81
CA MET A 1 -15.67 27.31 -4.77
C MET A 1 -14.29 26.76 -4.40
N MET A 2 -13.82 26.92 -3.17
CA MET A 2 -12.49 26.44 -2.71
C MET A 2 -12.31 24.91 -2.76
N PHE A 3 -13.31 24.16 -2.32
CA PHE A 3 -13.32 22.68 -2.38
C PHE A 3 -13.37 22.11 -3.81
N TYR A 4 -13.90 22.88 -4.76
CA TYR A 4 -13.93 22.52 -6.18
C TYR A 4 -12.54 22.65 -6.82
N TRP A 5 -11.77 23.68 -6.46
CA TRP A 5 -10.37 23.79 -6.90
C TRP A 5 -9.50 22.68 -6.34
N LEU A 6 -9.71 22.32 -5.07
CA LEU A 6 -8.99 21.21 -4.43
C LEU A 6 -9.30 19.87 -5.11
N SER A 7 -10.58 19.60 -5.41
CA SER A 7 -10.97 18.37 -6.10
C SER A 7 -10.40 18.30 -7.52
N GLN A 8 -10.42 19.41 -8.26
CA GLN A 8 -9.83 19.51 -9.59
C GLN A 8 -8.30 19.32 -9.57
N LEU A 9 -7.61 19.92 -8.60
CA LEU A 9 -6.17 19.75 -8.40
C LEU A 9 -5.81 18.28 -8.17
N PHE A 10 -6.52 17.59 -7.27
CA PHE A 10 -6.26 16.18 -7.00
C PHE A 10 -6.54 15.30 -8.23
N GLN A 11 -7.60 15.59 -8.98
CA GLN A 11 -7.94 14.83 -10.17
C GLN A 11 -6.89 15.00 -11.29
N ILE A 12 -6.42 16.23 -11.54
CA ILE A 12 -5.35 16.49 -12.50
C ILE A 12 -4.06 15.82 -12.05
N SER A 13 -3.69 15.97 -10.78
CA SER A 13 -2.45 15.39 -10.22
C SER A 13 -2.46 13.87 -10.28
N SER A 14 -3.59 13.23 -9.95
CA SER A 14 -3.77 11.78 -10.06
C SER A 14 -3.62 11.31 -11.50
N SER A 15 -4.32 11.95 -12.44
CA SER A 15 -4.29 11.58 -13.86
C SER A 15 -2.89 11.70 -14.45
N GLN A 16 -2.16 12.78 -14.16
CA GLN A 16 -0.79 12.96 -14.66
C GLN A 16 0.21 11.99 -14.02
N SER A 17 0.09 11.73 -12.72
CA SER A 17 1.02 10.83 -12.01
C SER A 17 0.86 9.36 -12.41
N LEU A 18 -0.32 8.93 -12.86
CA LEU A 18 -0.56 7.59 -13.40
C LEU A 18 -0.42 7.49 -14.93
N ARG A 19 -0.16 8.60 -15.62
CA ARG A 19 -0.16 8.65 -17.08
C ARG A 19 0.84 7.68 -17.71
N HIS A 20 2.08 7.68 -17.22
CA HIS A 20 3.14 6.86 -17.82
C HIS A 20 2.88 5.36 -17.64
N ILE A 21 2.39 4.95 -16.47
CA ILE A 21 2.09 3.54 -16.23
C ILE A 21 0.87 3.08 -17.01
N ARG A 22 -0.16 3.92 -17.16
CA ARG A 22 -1.33 3.64 -18.00
C ARG A 22 -0.95 3.55 -19.48
N LEU A 23 -0.07 4.43 -19.94
CA LEU A 23 0.47 4.37 -21.31
C LEU A 23 1.22 3.06 -21.52
N LEU A 24 2.13 2.69 -20.60
CA LEU A 24 2.86 1.43 -20.69
C LEU A 24 1.90 0.23 -20.74
N ASN A 25 0.93 0.16 -19.82
CA ASN A 25 -0.07 -0.90 -19.79
C ASN A 25 -0.90 -1.01 -21.07
N SER A 26 -1.07 0.07 -21.85
CA SER A 26 -1.83 0.03 -23.10
C SER A 26 -1.16 -0.72 -24.24
N PHE A 27 0.15 -1.02 -24.15
CA PHE A 27 0.86 -1.83 -25.13
C PHE A 27 0.76 -3.34 -24.84
N PHE A 28 0.19 -3.73 -23.69
CA PHE A 28 0.13 -5.11 -23.22
C PHE A 28 -1.30 -5.53 -22.87
N VAL A 29 -1.66 -6.75 -23.23
CA VAL A 29 -2.93 -7.38 -22.81
C VAL A 29 -2.82 -7.85 -21.35
N ARG A 30 -3.95 -7.92 -20.63
CA ARG A 30 -4.10 -8.30 -19.21
C ARG A 30 -3.57 -9.69 -18.78
N SER A 31 -2.86 -10.40 -19.64
CA SER A 31 -2.20 -11.68 -19.35
C SER A 31 -0.93 -11.86 -20.18
N SER A 32 -0.35 -10.76 -20.65
CA SER A 32 0.82 -10.78 -21.51
C SER A 32 2.02 -11.37 -20.78
N THR A 33 2.73 -12.25 -21.48
CA THR A 33 4.02 -12.80 -21.06
C THR A 33 5.16 -12.37 -21.97
N ASP A 34 4.87 -11.68 -23.08
CA ASP A 34 5.88 -11.18 -24.02
C ASP A 34 6.32 -9.77 -23.61
N GLU A 35 7.60 -9.59 -23.29
CA GLU A 35 8.16 -8.29 -22.91
C GLU A 35 8.18 -7.28 -24.07
N ASN A 36 8.01 -7.73 -25.32
CA ASN A 36 8.01 -6.85 -26.49
C ASN A 36 6.64 -6.19 -26.74
N GLY A 37 5.62 -6.45 -25.93
CA GLY A 37 4.28 -5.91 -26.11
C GLY A 37 3.43 -6.73 -27.08
N ASP A 38 2.11 -6.71 -26.88
CA ASP A 38 1.17 -7.47 -27.72
C ASP A 38 0.47 -6.59 -28.77
N ILE A 39 0.27 -5.31 -28.45
CA ILE A 39 -0.50 -4.35 -29.25
C ILE A 39 0.43 -3.43 -30.07
N GLY A 40 1.70 -3.35 -29.69
CA GLY A 40 2.76 -2.63 -30.38
C GLY A 40 4.12 -3.06 -29.85
N ASP A 41 5.19 -2.66 -30.54
CA ASP A 41 6.54 -3.11 -30.18
C ASP A 41 7.14 -2.23 -29.08
N VAL A 42 7.56 -2.86 -27.99
CA VAL A 42 8.22 -2.24 -26.85
C VAL A 42 9.65 -2.75 -26.79
N THR A 43 10.61 -1.85 -27.00
CA THR A 43 12.03 -2.18 -26.95
C THR A 43 12.72 -1.44 -25.82
N SER A 44 13.50 -2.17 -25.03
CA SER A 44 14.31 -1.57 -23.95
C SER A 44 15.61 -1.02 -24.52
N TYR A 45 15.84 0.28 -24.35
CA TYR A 45 17.10 0.95 -24.65
C TYR A 45 17.85 1.20 -23.34
N ASN A 46 19.01 0.56 -23.16
CA ASN A 46 19.78 0.61 -21.92
C ASN A 46 21.25 1.02 -22.14
N PRO A 47 21.53 2.31 -22.45
CA PRO A 47 22.88 2.85 -22.60
C PRO A 47 23.59 3.16 -21.26
N GLY A 48 22.94 3.02 -20.10
CA GLY A 48 23.53 3.41 -18.80
C GLY A 48 22.74 2.95 -17.57
N LYS A 49 23.35 3.02 -16.38
CA LYS A 49 22.70 2.63 -15.11
C LYS A 49 21.80 3.75 -14.56
N LEU A 50 20.83 3.37 -13.72
CA LEU A 50 20.02 4.33 -12.95
C LEU A 50 20.86 5.01 -11.87
N SER A 51 20.53 6.27 -11.55
CA SER A 51 21.19 6.98 -10.45
C SER A 51 20.77 6.41 -9.09
N PHE A 52 21.60 6.62 -8.06
CA PHE A 52 21.30 6.16 -6.70
C PHE A 52 19.96 6.72 -6.18
N GLN A 53 19.65 7.98 -6.46
CA GLN A 53 18.36 8.59 -6.09
C GLN A 53 17.18 7.92 -6.79
N GLN A 54 17.33 7.54 -8.06
CA GLN A 54 16.31 6.83 -8.83
C GLN A 54 16.08 5.42 -8.30
N LEU A 55 17.14 4.73 -7.87
CA LEU A 55 17.04 3.42 -7.23
C LEU A 55 16.31 3.50 -5.88
N ILE A 56 16.62 4.51 -5.05
CA ILE A 56 15.88 4.76 -3.81
C ILE A 56 14.40 5.01 -4.10
N ALA A 57 14.10 5.90 -5.06
CA ALA A 57 12.71 6.20 -5.42
C ALA A 57 11.98 4.96 -5.97
N ALA A 58 12.66 4.14 -6.78
CA ALA A 58 12.12 2.87 -7.26
C ALA A 58 11.84 1.91 -6.09
N ALA A 59 12.72 1.80 -5.11
CA ALA A 59 12.48 1.00 -3.90
C ALA A 59 11.32 1.54 -3.05
N GLN A 60 11.05 2.85 -3.08
CA GLN A 60 9.88 3.44 -2.42
C GLN A 60 8.57 3.14 -3.15
N VAL A 61 8.59 3.06 -4.48
CA VAL A 61 7.42 2.78 -5.33
C VAL A 61 7.11 1.29 -5.42
N PHE A 62 8.11 0.49 -5.79
CA PHE A 62 7.97 -0.94 -6.00
C PHE A 62 8.22 -1.70 -4.69
N SER A 63 7.47 -2.77 -4.45
CA SER A 63 7.71 -3.65 -3.28
C SER A 63 8.75 -4.70 -3.66
N SER A 64 10.03 -4.31 -3.81
CA SER A 64 11.10 -5.24 -4.21
C SER A 64 12.23 -5.29 -3.19
N LYS A 65 12.85 -6.46 -3.05
CA LYS A 65 14.17 -6.62 -2.41
C LYS A 65 15.22 -6.28 -3.45
N HIS A 66 16.18 -5.42 -3.10
CA HIS A 66 17.36 -5.23 -3.93
C HIS A 66 18.30 -6.42 -3.73
N GLU A 67 18.75 -7.02 -4.85
CA GLU A 67 19.68 -8.15 -4.83
C GLU A 67 21.11 -7.76 -4.39
N ARG A 68 21.43 -6.46 -4.32
CA ARG A 68 22.76 -5.98 -3.91
C ARG A 68 22.67 -5.05 -2.71
N PRO A 69 23.52 -5.25 -1.68
CA PRO A 69 23.69 -4.23 -0.66
C PRO A 69 24.22 -2.97 -1.34
N LEU A 70 23.60 -1.82 -1.03
CA LEU A 70 24.09 -0.49 -1.34
C LEU A 70 25.36 -0.26 -0.52
N ASN A 71 26.46 -0.89 -0.91
CA ASN A 71 27.76 -0.59 -0.34
C ASN A 71 28.12 0.83 -0.78
N GLY A 72 28.13 1.74 0.20
CA GLY A 72 28.59 3.11 0.00
C GLY A 72 30.03 3.10 -0.53
N HIS A 73 30.33 4.12 -1.34
CA HIS A 73 31.57 4.33 -2.09
C HIS A 73 31.56 3.79 -3.54
N GLU A 74 30.66 4.30 -4.38
CA GLU A 74 31.00 4.53 -5.79
C GLU A 74 30.59 5.96 -6.15
N GLU A 75 31.50 6.63 -6.84
CA GLU A 75 31.66 8.09 -6.95
C GLU A 75 30.45 8.80 -7.59
N GLU A 76 30.18 10.01 -7.08
CA GLU A 76 29.32 11.02 -7.72
C GLU A 76 29.87 11.38 -9.11
N GLN A 77 29.43 10.66 -10.13
CA GLN A 77 29.33 11.21 -11.47
C GLN A 77 27.90 11.03 -11.96
N ASP A 78 27.14 12.11 -11.87
CA ASP A 78 25.81 12.28 -12.47
C ASP A 78 25.92 12.13 -13.99
N LEU A 79 25.90 10.88 -14.47
CA LEU A 79 25.72 10.56 -15.88
C LEU A 79 24.21 10.43 -16.14
N THR A 80 23.75 11.29 -17.04
CA THR A 80 22.36 11.48 -17.44
C THR A 80 21.68 10.20 -17.91
N SER A 81 20.41 10.07 -17.50
CA SER A 81 19.35 9.14 -17.91
C SER A 81 19.62 8.27 -19.14
N GLY A 82 20.02 7.00 -18.89
CA GLY A 82 20.19 6.03 -19.95
C GLY A 82 18.92 5.25 -20.29
N VAL A 83 18.23 4.73 -19.27
CA VAL A 83 17.23 3.67 -19.46
C VAL A 83 15.89 4.22 -19.97
N ALA A 84 15.53 3.86 -21.20
CA ALA A 84 14.27 4.25 -21.83
C ALA A 84 13.59 3.09 -22.53
N LEU A 85 12.27 3.16 -22.62
CA LEU A 85 11.44 2.31 -23.45
C LEU A 85 11.15 3.06 -24.75
N ILE A 86 11.36 2.38 -25.88
CA ILE A 86 10.92 2.85 -27.19
C ILE A 86 9.71 2.01 -27.55
N MET A 87 8.55 2.66 -27.64
CA MET A 87 7.27 2.01 -27.93
C MET A 87 6.80 2.47 -29.31
N LEU A 88 6.50 1.50 -30.17
CA LEU A 88 6.02 1.71 -31.53
C LEU A 88 4.56 1.25 -31.62
N SER A 89 3.66 2.19 -31.89
CA SER A 89 2.27 1.83 -32.20
C SER A 89 2.13 1.46 -33.68
N HIS A 90 1.12 0.66 -34.04
CA HIS A 90 0.83 0.23 -35.42
C HIS A 90 0.43 1.38 -36.40
N GLY A 91 0.79 2.63 -36.10
CA GLY A 91 0.52 3.84 -36.89
C GLY A 91 1.71 4.79 -37.07
N ALA A 92 2.94 4.36 -36.78
CA ALA A 92 4.21 5.13 -36.90
C ALA A 92 4.54 6.13 -35.78
N ASP A 93 3.74 6.21 -34.71
CA ASP A 93 4.08 7.03 -33.55
C ASP A 93 5.12 6.31 -32.68
N THR A 94 6.27 6.96 -32.49
CA THR A 94 7.35 6.52 -31.60
C THR A 94 7.21 7.23 -30.26
N HIS A 95 6.88 6.49 -29.21
CA HIS A 95 6.88 7.00 -27.86
C HIS A 95 8.15 6.58 -27.15
N ARG A 96 9.00 7.56 -26.82
CA ARG A 96 10.13 7.35 -25.92
C ARG A 96 9.69 7.64 -24.49
N LEU A 97 9.80 6.65 -23.62
CA LEU A 97 9.44 6.75 -22.21
C LEU A 97 10.64 6.42 -21.33
N GLU A 98 11.16 7.42 -20.60
CA GLU A 98 12.27 7.19 -19.67
C GLU A 98 11.79 6.48 -18.40
N VAL A 99 12.55 5.48 -17.95
CA VAL A 99 12.24 4.74 -16.71
C VAL A 99 12.30 5.67 -15.49
N SER A 100 13.21 6.65 -15.49
CA SER A 100 13.28 7.73 -14.49
C SER A 100 11.96 8.50 -14.36
N SER A 101 11.29 8.78 -15.48
CA SER A 101 10.00 9.48 -15.52
C SER A 101 8.89 8.60 -14.94
N ILE A 102 8.87 7.31 -15.27
CA ILE A 102 7.93 6.34 -14.67
C ILE A 102 8.08 6.34 -13.14
N ILE A 103 9.30 6.15 -12.63
CA ILE A 103 9.58 6.13 -11.19
C ILE A 103 9.13 7.44 -10.53
N SER A 104 9.52 8.59 -11.09
CA SER A 104 9.20 9.90 -10.53
C SER A 104 7.70 10.16 -10.46
N THR A 105 6.97 9.82 -11.53
CA THR A 105 5.50 9.99 -11.55
C THR A 105 4.78 9.04 -10.59
N LEU A 106 5.21 7.79 -10.48
CA LEU A 106 4.64 6.85 -9.49
C LEU A 106 4.99 7.24 -8.05
N PHE A 107 6.20 7.73 -7.80
CA PHE A 107 6.59 8.24 -6.49
C PHE A 107 5.75 9.45 -6.10
N THR A 108 5.53 10.37 -7.04
CA THR A 108 4.61 11.51 -6.86
C THR A 108 3.19 11.02 -6.55
N HIS A 109 2.74 9.94 -7.18
CA HIS A 109 1.45 9.33 -6.88
C HIS A 109 1.37 8.78 -5.45
N CYS A 110 2.42 8.12 -4.95
CA CYS A 110 2.49 7.67 -3.56
C CYS A 110 2.39 8.85 -2.57
N LEU A 111 3.07 9.96 -2.85
CA LEU A 111 2.95 11.19 -2.03
C LEU A 111 1.55 11.78 -2.08
N LEU A 112 0.91 11.77 -3.26
CA LEU A 112 -0.49 12.19 -3.41
C LEU A 112 -1.43 11.34 -2.54
N LEU A 113 -1.26 10.02 -2.52
CA LEU A 113 -2.04 9.13 -1.65
C LEU A 113 -1.80 9.41 -0.17
N GLN A 114 -0.55 9.68 0.24
CA GLN A 114 -0.24 10.08 1.62
C GLN A 114 -0.90 11.42 2.00
N LEU A 115 -0.95 12.37 1.07
CA LEU A 115 -1.65 13.64 1.27
C LEU A 115 -3.16 13.43 1.43
N ILE A 116 -3.76 12.60 0.57
CA ILE A 116 -5.17 12.22 0.67
C ILE A 116 -5.46 11.50 2.00
N ALA A 117 -4.58 10.57 2.42
CA ALA A 117 -4.69 9.90 3.71
C ALA A 117 -4.67 10.89 4.87
N SER A 118 -3.74 11.85 4.83
CA SER A 118 -3.61 12.90 5.85
C SER A 118 -4.86 13.78 5.91
N LEU A 119 -5.49 14.05 4.76
CA LEU A 119 -6.73 14.82 4.68
C LEU A 119 -7.94 14.06 5.25
N LEU A 120 -8.07 12.78 4.91
CA LEU A 120 -9.25 11.95 5.19
C LEU A 120 -9.22 11.25 6.55
N ILE A 121 -8.03 10.88 7.05
CA ILE A 121 -7.88 10.02 8.23
C ILE A 121 -7.37 10.82 9.43
N SER A 122 -6.41 11.74 9.24
CA SER A 122 -5.80 12.47 10.36
C SER A 122 -6.77 13.49 10.97
N GLU A 123 -6.98 13.40 12.28
CA GLU A 123 -7.68 14.41 13.08
C GLU A 123 -6.78 15.61 13.41
N GLU A 124 -5.46 15.40 13.46
CA GLU A 124 -4.53 16.26 14.20
C GLU A 124 -3.74 17.28 13.38
N ASN A 125 -4.06 17.48 12.09
CA ASN A 125 -3.31 18.45 11.29
C ASN A 125 -4.18 19.60 10.75
N PRO A 126 -4.74 20.45 11.63
CA PRO A 126 -5.51 21.62 11.23
C PRO A 126 -4.66 22.61 10.42
N LYS A 127 -3.33 22.62 10.60
CA LYS A 127 -2.39 23.41 9.80
C LYS A 127 -2.30 22.92 8.36
N LEU A 128 -2.18 21.61 8.14
CA LEU A 128 -2.18 21.04 6.79
C LEU A 128 -3.53 21.27 6.10
N LYS A 129 -4.64 21.05 6.80
CA LYS A 129 -5.98 21.32 6.27
C LYS A 129 -6.15 22.81 5.94
N ALA A 130 -5.72 23.70 6.82
CA ALA A 130 -5.75 25.14 6.58
C ALA A 130 -4.86 25.56 5.40
N ALA A 131 -3.65 25.00 5.27
CA ALA A 131 -2.74 25.27 4.15
C ALA A 131 -3.30 24.79 2.80
N LEU A 132 -3.85 23.57 2.75
CA LEU A 132 -4.48 23.01 1.54
C LEU A 132 -5.74 23.76 1.13
N ILE A 133 -6.43 24.35 2.11
CA ILE A 133 -7.65 25.11 1.90
C ILE A 133 -7.32 26.62 1.71
N GLY A 134 -6.08 27.07 1.89
CA GLY A 134 -5.72 28.49 1.80
C GLY A 134 -6.35 29.36 2.91
N SER A 135 -6.71 28.75 4.04
CA SER A 135 -7.25 29.44 5.21
C SER A 135 -6.11 29.87 6.15
N ALA A 136 -6.12 31.12 6.59
CA ALA A 136 -5.17 31.62 7.60
C ALA A 136 -5.48 31.11 9.02
N SER A 137 -6.69 30.61 9.27
CA SER A 137 -7.11 30.11 10.58
C SER A 137 -7.14 28.57 10.63
N PRO A 138 -6.59 27.94 11.69
CA PRO A 138 -6.62 26.51 11.91
C PRO A 138 -8.01 26.08 12.41
N ILE A 139 -9.02 26.24 11.57
CA ILE A 139 -10.37 25.75 11.87
C ILE A 139 -10.40 24.27 11.51
N SER A 140 -10.95 23.42 12.39
CA SER A 140 -11.27 22.02 12.05
C SER A 140 -12.43 22.00 11.05
N VAL A 141 -12.16 22.41 9.81
CA VAL A 141 -13.18 22.41 8.77
C VAL A 141 -13.46 20.95 8.44
N LYS A 142 -14.66 20.47 8.78
CA LYS A 142 -15.18 19.23 8.22
C LYS A 142 -15.16 19.38 6.70
N LEU A 143 -14.56 18.42 6.01
CA LEU A 143 -14.58 18.40 4.55
C LEU A 143 -16.01 18.39 4.06
N ASP A 144 -16.27 19.19 3.04
CA ASP A 144 -17.57 19.22 2.38
C ASP A 144 -17.87 17.85 1.74
N GLU A 145 -19.13 17.43 1.84
CA GLU A 145 -19.62 16.15 1.36
C GLU A 145 -19.42 15.98 -0.16
N SER A 146 -19.39 17.09 -0.89
CA SER A 146 -19.15 17.13 -2.33
C SER A 146 -17.78 16.62 -2.78
N ILE A 147 -16.77 16.59 -1.90
CA ILE A 147 -15.40 16.16 -2.25
C ILE A 147 -15.25 14.63 -2.29
N TYR A 148 -15.99 13.91 -1.44
CA TYR A 148 -15.78 12.47 -1.27
C TYR A 148 -15.93 11.66 -2.55
N PRO A 149 -16.93 11.91 -3.43
CA PRO A 149 -17.03 11.19 -4.69
C PRO A 149 -15.77 11.33 -5.56
N THR A 150 -15.18 12.53 -5.65
CA THR A 150 -13.95 12.75 -6.41
C THR A 150 -12.77 12.02 -5.79
N ILE A 151 -12.58 12.13 -4.47
CA ILE A 151 -11.45 11.46 -3.81
C ILE A 151 -11.60 9.93 -3.87
N TYR A 152 -12.79 9.39 -3.67
CA TYR A 152 -13.02 7.95 -3.79
C TYR A 152 -12.87 7.45 -5.24
N GLY A 153 -13.21 8.29 -6.23
CA GLY A 153 -12.90 8.04 -7.63
C GLY A 153 -11.40 7.92 -7.86
N ILE A 154 -10.61 8.85 -7.32
CA ILE A 154 -9.13 8.80 -7.39
C ILE A 154 -8.60 7.51 -6.74
N LEU A 155 -9.05 7.17 -5.53
CA LEU A 155 -8.58 5.98 -4.83
C LEU A 155 -8.92 4.67 -5.58
N ASN A 156 -10.10 4.61 -6.21
CA ASN A 156 -10.49 3.50 -7.08
C ASN A 156 -9.62 3.43 -8.34
N GLU A 157 -9.42 4.58 -9.01
CA GLU A 157 -8.56 4.64 -10.20
C GLU A 157 -7.13 4.21 -9.90
N SER A 158 -6.60 4.56 -8.73
CA SER A 158 -5.29 4.13 -8.24
C SER A 158 -5.23 2.62 -8.03
N SER A 159 -6.23 2.02 -7.36
CA SER A 159 -6.26 0.57 -7.15
C SER A 159 -6.43 -0.18 -8.48
N GLU A 160 -7.35 0.25 -9.33
CA GLU A 160 -7.57 -0.36 -10.65
C GLU A 160 -6.32 -0.30 -11.52
N THR A 161 -5.60 0.84 -11.55
CA THR A 161 -4.36 0.97 -12.31
C THR A 161 -3.26 0.03 -11.78
N ALA A 162 -3.15 -0.11 -10.47
CA ALA A 162 -2.20 -1.03 -9.85
C ALA A 162 -2.54 -2.49 -10.15
N THR A 163 -3.80 -2.89 -9.99
CA THR A 163 -4.29 -4.23 -10.36
C THR A 163 -4.10 -4.52 -11.84
N ASP A 164 -4.33 -3.54 -12.71
CA ASP A 164 -4.12 -3.68 -14.15
C ASP A 164 -2.63 -3.92 -14.46
N PHE A 165 -1.72 -3.20 -13.82
CA PHE A 165 -0.29 -3.45 -13.93
C PHE A 165 0.12 -4.84 -13.43
N ASP A 166 -0.29 -5.21 -12.21
CA ASP A 166 0.12 -6.47 -11.58
C ASP A 166 -0.47 -7.70 -12.33
N ASN A 167 -1.60 -7.56 -13.03
CA ASN A 167 -2.12 -8.60 -13.91
C ASN A 167 -1.35 -8.76 -15.24
N ARG A 168 -0.30 -7.97 -15.51
CA ARG A 168 0.53 -8.06 -16.72
C ARG A 168 1.96 -8.49 -16.37
N PRO A 169 2.22 -9.81 -16.28
CA PRO A 169 3.54 -10.32 -15.92
C PRO A 169 4.68 -9.79 -16.80
N ALA A 170 4.44 -9.61 -18.10
CA ALA A 170 5.41 -9.05 -19.04
C ALA A 170 5.90 -7.65 -18.65
N VAL A 171 4.98 -6.76 -18.24
CA VAL A 171 5.32 -5.39 -17.85
C VAL A 171 6.13 -5.39 -16.55
N GLY A 172 5.71 -6.21 -15.59
CA GLY A 172 6.45 -6.45 -14.35
C GLY A 172 7.87 -6.95 -14.63
N SER A 173 8.03 -7.96 -15.48
CA SER A 173 9.33 -8.54 -15.86
C SER A 173 10.23 -7.52 -16.57
N LEU A 174 9.68 -6.80 -17.55
CA LEU A 174 10.37 -5.75 -18.29
C LEU A 174 10.91 -4.66 -17.34
N LEU A 175 10.07 -4.11 -16.46
CA LEU A 175 10.51 -3.11 -15.48
C LEU A 175 11.50 -3.69 -14.46
N SER A 176 11.30 -4.93 -14.02
CA SER A 176 12.23 -5.61 -13.10
C SER A 176 13.64 -5.68 -13.71
N ARG A 177 13.73 -6.12 -14.97
CA ARG A 177 14.98 -6.19 -15.74
C ARG A 177 15.63 -4.82 -15.94
N MET A 178 14.83 -3.80 -16.24
CA MET A 178 15.34 -2.43 -16.45
C MET A 178 15.81 -1.75 -15.16
N LEU A 179 15.15 -2.03 -14.04
CA LEU A 179 15.46 -1.48 -12.73
C LEU A 179 16.55 -2.27 -11.98
N GLY A 180 16.84 -3.50 -12.40
CA GLY A 180 17.73 -4.41 -11.67
C GLY A 180 17.15 -4.81 -10.32
N ILE A 181 15.83 -5.00 -10.25
CA ILE A 181 15.12 -5.46 -9.06
C ILE A 181 14.50 -6.83 -9.34
N GLU A 182 14.31 -7.62 -8.29
CA GLU A 182 13.76 -8.97 -8.42
C GLU A 182 12.34 -8.96 -9.00
N HIS A 183 11.50 -8.03 -8.55
CA HIS A 183 10.12 -7.93 -9.01
C HIS A 183 9.49 -6.54 -8.83
N ALA A 184 9.15 -5.90 -9.94
CA ALA A 184 8.38 -4.67 -10.00
C ALA A 184 6.88 -4.96 -9.84
N ASN A 185 6.27 -4.46 -8.77
CA ASN A 185 4.82 -4.54 -8.50
C ASN A 185 4.31 -3.22 -7.90
N LEU A 186 3.02 -2.95 -8.05
CA LEU A 186 2.38 -1.72 -7.54
C LEU A 186 1.51 -1.97 -6.30
N LEU A 187 1.81 -3.03 -5.55
CA LEU A 187 1.07 -3.41 -4.34
C LEU A 187 0.98 -2.28 -3.30
N LYS A 188 2.00 -1.43 -3.19
CA LYS A 188 1.96 -0.25 -2.28
C LYS A 188 0.83 0.71 -2.63
N ILE A 189 0.65 1.00 -3.92
CA ILE A 189 -0.43 1.88 -4.41
C ILE A 189 -1.77 1.21 -4.17
N LEU A 190 -1.89 -0.07 -4.56
CA LEU A 190 -3.11 -0.88 -4.41
C LEU A 190 -3.59 -0.95 -2.95
N VAL A 191 -2.70 -1.33 -2.04
CA VAL A 191 -3.03 -1.51 -0.61
C VAL A 191 -3.32 -0.16 0.04
N SER A 192 -2.54 0.88 -0.27
CA SER A 192 -2.73 2.21 0.31
C SER A 192 -4.06 2.82 -0.10
N SER A 193 -4.39 2.82 -1.40
CA SER A 193 -5.62 3.46 -1.88
C SER A 193 -6.88 2.80 -1.31
N ASN A 194 -6.91 1.46 -1.30
CA ASN A 194 -8.01 0.67 -0.73
C ASN A 194 -8.12 0.87 0.79
N LEU A 195 -6.99 0.88 1.52
CA LEU A 195 -6.99 1.11 2.96
C LEU A 195 -7.52 2.50 3.30
N ILE A 196 -7.03 3.53 2.61
CA ILE A 196 -7.46 4.92 2.84
C ILE A 196 -8.98 5.05 2.65
N LYS A 197 -9.51 4.49 1.56
CA LYS A 197 -10.94 4.52 1.26
C LYS A 197 -11.76 3.79 2.32
N SER A 198 -11.40 2.54 2.64
CA SER A 198 -12.12 1.72 3.62
C SER A 198 -12.13 2.37 5.01
N MET A 199 -10.99 2.90 5.45
CA MET A 199 -10.86 3.57 6.74
C MET A 199 -11.74 4.83 6.82
N ASN A 200 -11.72 5.66 5.77
CA ASN A 200 -12.52 6.88 5.75
C ASN A 200 -14.03 6.58 5.64
N LEU A 201 -14.44 5.61 4.82
CA LEU A 201 -15.84 5.18 4.72
C LEU A 201 -16.37 4.68 6.06
N LEU A 202 -15.59 3.85 6.77
CA LEU A 202 -15.98 3.35 8.09
C LEU A 202 -16.13 4.50 9.09
N ARG A 203 -15.15 5.41 9.14
CA ARG A 203 -15.20 6.59 10.02
C ARG A 203 -16.48 7.39 9.78
N ARG A 204 -16.80 7.68 8.52
CA ARG A 204 -18.01 8.42 8.16
C ARG A 204 -19.28 7.66 8.50
N PHE A 205 -19.30 6.34 8.32
CA PHE A 205 -20.39 5.49 8.78
C PHE A 205 -20.55 5.57 10.31
N GLU A 206 -19.45 5.55 11.07
CA GLU A 206 -19.52 5.69 12.53
C GLU A 206 -20.12 7.03 12.97
N GLU A 207 -19.77 8.12 12.27
CA GLU A 207 -20.25 9.48 12.55
C GLU A 207 -21.72 9.71 12.12
N THR A 208 -22.12 9.19 10.96
CA THR A 208 -23.42 9.51 10.34
C THR A 208 -24.47 8.40 10.49
N LYS A 209 -24.04 7.16 10.74
CA LYS A 209 -24.87 5.94 10.74
C LYS A 209 -25.65 5.70 9.43
N ALA A 210 -25.20 6.27 8.32
CA ALA A 210 -25.89 6.15 7.03
C ALA A 210 -25.66 4.77 6.38
N THR A 211 -26.73 4.06 6.03
CA THR A 211 -26.68 2.67 5.53
C THR A 211 -25.99 2.52 4.17
N ASN A 212 -26.13 3.53 3.30
CA ASN A 212 -25.43 3.58 2.01
C ASN A 212 -23.90 3.55 2.16
N LEU A 213 -23.36 4.15 3.22
CA LEU A 213 -21.92 4.10 3.50
C LEU A 213 -21.50 2.69 3.92
N LEU A 214 -22.34 1.95 4.66
CA LEU A 214 -22.05 0.58 5.07
C LEU A 214 -21.99 -0.37 3.86
N GLU A 215 -22.85 -0.18 2.85
CA GLU A 215 -22.78 -0.92 1.59
C GLU A 215 -21.46 -0.66 0.86
N GLU A 216 -21.03 0.61 0.80
CA GLU A 216 -19.75 1.00 0.20
C GLU A 216 -18.54 0.47 0.98
N VAL A 217 -18.59 0.45 2.31
CA VAL A 217 -17.57 -0.23 3.15
C VAL A 217 -17.52 -1.70 2.77
N THR A 218 -18.68 -2.37 2.66
CA THR A 218 -18.75 -3.80 2.33
C THR A 218 -18.12 -4.09 0.97
N LYS A 219 -18.44 -3.31 -0.06
CA LYS A 219 -17.84 -3.43 -1.40
C LYS A 219 -16.33 -3.21 -1.35
N SER A 220 -15.87 -2.17 -0.67
CA SER A 220 -14.44 -1.83 -0.55
C SER A 220 -13.64 -2.90 0.21
N VAL A 221 -14.19 -3.42 1.30
CA VAL A 221 -13.58 -4.52 2.07
C VAL A 221 -13.51 -5.80 1.25
N LYS A 222 -14.59 -6.16 0.55
CA LYS A 222 -14.62 -7.36 -0.29
C LYS A 222 -13.56 -7.31 -1.38
N ALA A 223 -13.43 -6.18 -2.08
CA ALA A 223 -12.38 -5.97 -3.08
C ALA A 223 -10.99 -6.18 -2.45
N ARG A 224 -10.73 -5.55 -1.30
CA ARG A 224 -9.46 -5.68 -0.58
C ARG A 224 -9.13 -7.11 -0.16
N CYS A 225 -10.10 -7.90 0.31
CA CYS A 225 -9.85 -9.29 0.69
C CYS A 225 -9.45 -10.16 -0.51
N ILE A 226 -9.96 -9.84 -1.71
CA ILE A 226 -9.55 -10.51 -2.94
C ILE A 226 -8.12 -10.09 -3.31
N ASP A 227 -7.82 -8.79 -3.22
CA ASP A 227 -6.51 -8.24 -3.55
C ASP A 227 -5.41 -8.72 -2.58
N LEU A 228 -5.70 -8.83 -1.28
CA LEU A 228 -4.76 -9.39 -0.29
C LEU A 228 -4.51 -10.89 -0.49
N LYS A 229 -5.45 -11.60 -1.13
CA LYS A 229 -5.30 -13.00 -1.52
C LYS A 229 -4.56 -13.16 -2.86
N SER A 230 -4.15 -12.06 -3.50
CA SER A 230 -3.36 -12.16 -4.72
C SER A 230 -2.08 -12.97 -4.46
N VAL A 231 -1.72 -13.80 -5.44
CA VAL A 231 -0.63 -14.79 -5.37
C VAL A 231 0.70 -14.12 -4.99
N GLU A 232 0.87 -12.85 -5.37
CA GLU A 232 2.09 -12.09 -5.17
C GLU A 232 2.27 -11.66 -3.72
N LEU A 233 1.25 -11.07 -3.09
CA LEU A 233 1.35 -10.68 -1.68
C LEU A 233 1.55 -11.90 -0.77
N GLU A 234 0.85 -12.99 -1.08
CA GLU A 234 1.00 -14.27 -0.39
C GLU A 234 2.44 -14.79 -0.50
N LYS A 235 3.03 -14.80 -1.70
CA LYS A 235 4.40 -15.28 -1.92
C LYS A 235 5.45 -14.42 -1.19
N TYR A 236 5.45 -13.11 -1.40
CA TYR A 236 6.51 -12.24 -0.86
C TYR A 236 6.47 -12.12 0.65
N VAL A 237 5.28 -12.02 1.23
CA VAL A 237 5.16 -11.96 2.68
C VAL A 237 5.55 -13.31 3.29
N ARG A 238 5.19 -14.43 2.65
CA ARG A 238 5.63 -15.75 3.08
C ARG A 238 7.15 -15.93 3.01
N ASP A 239 7.81 -15.48 1.96
CA ASP A 239 9.28 -15.57 1.86
C ASP A 239 9.95 -14.79 3.00
N ARG A 240 9.44 -13.61 3.35
CA ARG A 240 9.93 -12.83 4.50
C ARG A 240 9.61 -13.47 5.86
N LEU A 241 8.53 -14.24 5.96
CA LEU A 241 8.15 -14.92 7.20
C LEU A 241 8.87 -16.26 7.38
N TYR A 242 9.12 -17.00 6.31
CA TYR A 242 9.65 -18.37 6.37
C TYR A 242 11.15 -18.45 6.05
N CYS A 243 11.66 -17.60 5.15
CA CYS A 243 13.03 -17.70 4.65
C CYS A 243 13.98 -16.69 5.31
N ASP A 244 13.51 -15.49 5.66
CA ASP A 244 14.35 -14.52 6.37
C ASP A 244 14.63 -14.97 7.82
N ARG A 245 15.81 -14.59 8.35
CA ARG A 245 16.19 -14.91 9.73
C ARG A 245 15.14 -14.39 10.71
N VAL A 246 14.67 -15.25 11.61
CA VAL A 246 13.75 -14.88 12.69
C VAL A 246 14.36 -13.75 13.52
N GLY A 247 13.60 -12.68 13.73
CA GLY A 247 14.06 -11.47 14.43
C GLY A 247 14.86 -10.48 13.58
N SER A 248 15.09 -10.74 12.29
CA SER A 248 15.64 -9.72 11.37
C SER A 248 14.65 -8.58 11.15
N GLU A 249 15.14 -7.39 10.77
CA GLU A 249 14.29 -6.23 10.50
C GLU A 249 13.26 -6.52 9.40
N SER A 250 13.65 -7.25 8.35
CA SER A 250 12.73 -7.67 7.28
C SER A 250 11.62 -8.58 7.81
N HIS A 251 11.96 -9.55 8.66
CA HIS A 251 11.00 -10.47 9.27
C HIS A 251 10.04 -9.74 10.23
N LEU A 252 10.59 -8.91 11.13
CA LEU A 252 9.82 -8.16 12.12
C LEU A 252 8.89 -7.14 11.46
N SER A 253 9.36 -6.40 10.46
CA SER A 253 8.52 -5.46 9.72
C SER A 253 7.39 -6.16 8.98
N ALA A 254 7.62 -7.35 8.39
CA ALA A 254 6.55 -8.14 7.77
C ALA A 254 5.48 -8.56 8.79
N GLN A 255 5.90 -9.07 9.96
CA GLN A 255 4.97 -9.44 11.04
C GLN A 255 4.19 -8.23 11.56
N PHE A 256 4.86 -7.10 11.78
CA PHE A 256 4.24 -5.87 12.26
C PHE A 256 3.18 -5.37 11.27
N THR A 257 3.53 -5.30 9.99
CA THR A 257 2.60 -4.89 8.93
C THR A 257 1.40 -5.82 8.86
N LEU A 258 1.60 -7.14 8.87
CA LEU A 258 0.49 -8.10 8.86
C LEU A 258 -0.40 -8.00 10.09
N HIS A 259 0.19 -7.86 11.28
CA HIS A 259 -0.58 -7.68 12.52
C HIS A 259 -1.46 -6.42 12.44
N ARG A 260 -0.88 -5.30 12.03
CA ARG A 260 -1.61 -4.04 11.85
C ARG A 260 -2.69 -4.16 10.78
N LEU A 261 -2.40 -4.82 9.66
CA LEU A 261 -3.37 -5.04 8.58
C LEU A 261 -4.55 -5.89 9.08
N ALA A 262 -4.29 -7.02 9.75
CA ALA A 262 -5.30 -7.90 10.29
C ALA A 262 -6.14 -7.19 11.37
N HIS A 263 -5.49 -6.47 12.28
CA HIS A 263 -6.15 -5.67 13.31
C HIS A 263 -7.09 -4.63 12.69
N ASN A 264 -6.59 -3.81 11.75
CA ASN A 264 -7.39 -2.77 11.12
C ASN A 264 -8.53 -3.36 10.27
N LEU A 265 -8.28 -4.46 9.56
CA LEU A 265 -9.29 -5.14 8.76
C LEU A 265 -10.42 -5.72 9.63
N ALA A 266 -10.08 -6.37 10.75
CA ALA A 266 -11.06 -6.90 11.67
C ALA A 266 -11.96 -5.79 12.25
N HIS A 267 -11.40 -4.63 12.58
CA HIS A 267 -12.19 -3.48 13.01
C HIS A 267 -13.06 -2.88 11.90
N ILE A 268 -12.54 -2.78 10.67
CA ILE A 268 -13.34 -2.35 9.50
C ILE A 268 -14.51 -3.32 9.23
N MET A 269 -14.28 -4.62 9.40
CA MET A 269 -15.28 -5.66 9.21
C MET A 269 -16.27 -5.76 10.37
N SER A 270 -15.96 -5.21 11.55
CA SER A 270 -16.75 -5.37 12.77
C SER A 270 -18.24 -5.01 12.61
N PRO A 271 -18.63 -3.92 11.92
CA PRO A 271 -20.03 -3.59 11.70
C PRO A 271 -20.76 -4.53 10.73
N ILE A 272 -20.02 -5.28 9.90
CA ILE A 272 -20.56 -6.15 8.86
C ILE A 272 -20.58 -7.60 9.35
N LEU A 273 -19.49 -8.05 9.97
CA LEU A 273 -19.21 -9.42 10.39
C LEU A 273 -18.68 -9.44 11.84
N PRO A 274 -19.49 -9.04 12.84
CA PRO A 274 -19.03 -8.82 14.22
C PRO A 274 -18.46 -10.09 14.87
N HIS A 275 -19.02 -11.27 14.58
CA HIS A 275 -18.54 -12.54 15.12
C HIS A 275 -17.16 -12.91 14.57
N LEU A 276 -16.97 -12.82 13.26
CA LEU A 276 -15.68 -13.10 12.61
C LEU A 276 -14.62 -12.08 13.04
N SER A 277 -14.97 -10.80 13.09
CA SER A 277 -14.07 -9.77 13.61
C SER A 277 -13.66 -10.02 15.05
N SER A 278 -14.60 -10.46 15.89
CA SER A 278 -14.30 -10.81 17.28
C SER A 278 -13.37 -12.01 17.37
N GLU A 279 -13.60 -13.05 16.59
CA GLU A 279 -12.75 -14.24 16.53
C GLU A 279 -11.32 -13.88 16.11
N ILE A 280 -11.16 -13.11 15.02
CA ILE A 280 -9.85 -12.66 14.55
C ILE A 280 -9.13 -11.85 15.63
N LEU A 281 -9.83 -10.91 16.28
CA LEU A 281 -9.26 -10.05 17.32
C LEU A 281 -8.93 -10.83 18.60
N GLN A 282 -9.64 -11.91 18.93
CA GLN A 282 -9.30 -12.79 20.07
C GLN A 282 -8.00 -13.57 19.82
N HIS A 283 -7.72 -13.92 18.56
CA HIS A 283 -6.52 -14.65 18.18
C HIS A 283 -5.31 -13.75 17.87
N LEU A 284 -5.51 -12.43 17.77
CA LEU A 284 -4.41 -11.48 17.64
C LEU A 284 -3.72 -11.26 19.01
N PRO A 285 -2.38 -11.18 19.05
CA PRO A 285 -1.67 -10.87 20.27
C PRO A 285 -1.87 -9.39 20.65
N GLY A 286 -2.07 -9.12 21.94
CA GLY A 286 -2.18 -7.76 22.50
C GLY A 286 -3.59 -7.18 22.56
N THR A 287 -4.63 -7.96 22.23
CA THR A 287 -6.04 -7.53 22.27
C THR A 287 -6.76 -8.11 23.49
N HIS A 288 -7.45 -7.25 24.24
CA HIS A 288 -8.22 -7.67 25.43
C HIS A 288 -9.69 -7.96 25.08
N GLU A 289 -10.17 -9.17 25.41
CA GLU A 289 -11.53 -9.68 25.11
C GLU A 289 -12.67 -8.70 25.42
N LYS A 290 -12.57 -7.94 26.52
CA LYS A 290 -13.66 -7.08 27.00
C LYS A 290 -13.87 -5.80 26.17
N GLN A 291 -12.95 -5.45 25.26
CA GLN A 291 -13.00 -4.19 24.50
C GLN A 291 -13.04 -4.37 22.99
N ILE A 292 -13.04 -5.61 22.48
CA ILE A 292 -12.87 -5.94 21.06
C ILE A 292 -13.86 -5.20 20.14
N LEU A 293 -15.14 -5.15 20.50
CA LEU A 293 -16.19 -4.48 19.72
C LEU A 293 -16.55 -3.08 20.26
N ARG A 294 -15.85 -2.60 21.29
CA ARG A 294 -16.11 -1.30 21.95
C ARG A 294 -15.08 -0.24 21.60
N GLN A 295 -14.03 -0.59 20.87
CA GLN A 295 -13.05 0.38 20.38
C GLN A 295 -13.70 1.28 19.33
N LYS A 296 -13.55 2.60 19.50
CA LYS A 296 -13.93 3.59 18.49
C LYS A 296 -12.84 3.67 17.44
N PHE A 297 -13.23 3.95 16.19
CA PHE A 297 -12.27 4.06 15.09
C PHE A 297 -11.22 5.16 15.30
N SER A 298 -11.59 6.26 15.96
CA SER A 298 -10.67 7.35 16.35
C SER A 298 -9.45 6.86 17.16
N ASN A 299 -9.60 5.75 17.88
CA ASN A 299 -8.56 5.18 18.74
C ASN A 299 -7.68 4.17 18.01
N LEU A 300 -8.01 3.78 16.77
CA LEU A 300 -7.16 2.88 15.97
C LEU A 300 -5.94 3.61 15.40
N THR A 301 -6.02 4.93 15.19
CA THR A 301 -4.99 5.74 14.54
C THR A 301 -4.04 6.44 15.50
N SER A 302 -4.36 6.51 16.80
CA SER A 302 -3.57 7.25 17.80
C SER A 302 -2.20 6.63 18.13
N GLY A 303 -1.87 5.46 17.58
CA GLY A 303 -0.60 4.77 17.83
C GLY A 303 0.57 5.15 16.91
N ILE A 304 0.35 5.97 15.87
CA ILE A 304 1.40 6.39 14.93
C ILE A 304 1.68 7.88 15.11
N THR A 305 2.37 8.23 16.18
CA THR A 305 3.06 9.52 16.31
C THR A 305 4.49 9.37 15.76
N GLU A 306 5.01 10.42 15.13
CA GLU A 306 6.36 10.48 14.54
C GLU A 306 7.47 10.09 15.55
N HIS A 307 7.19 10.20 16.85
CA HIS A 307 8.08 9.77 17.93
C HIS A 307 8.32 8.25 18.01
N ASN A 308 7.39 7.41 17.52
CA ASN A 308 7.46 5.96 17.67
C ASN A 308 8.30 5.26 16.58
N ILE A 309 8.65 5.94 15.49
CA ILE A 309 9.36 5.32 14.36
C ILE A 309 10.85 5.12 14.70
N SER A 310 11.45 6.09 15.40
CA SER A 310 12.85 6.01 15.85
C SER A 310 13.08 4.90 16.88
N GLU A 311 12.02 4.49 17.60
CA GLU A 311 12.07 3.47 18.65
C GLU A 311 11.37 2.18 18.23
N LEU A 312 10.86 2.09 16.99
CA LEU A 312 10.08 0.94 16.52
C LEU A 312 10.88 -0.36 16.59
N ALA A 313 12.17 -0.31 16.28
CA ALA A 313 13.07 -1.46 16.39
C ALA A 313 13.18 -1.97 17.84
N GLU A 314 13.28 -1.06 18.80
CA GLU A 314 13.36 -1.39 20.24
C GLU A 314 12.02 -1.87 20.78
N HIS A 315 10.90 -1.26 20.37
CA HIS A 315 9.55 -1.74 20.70
C HIS A 315 9.30 -3.13 20.12
N MET A 316 9.75 -3.41 18.90
CA MET A 316 9.59 -4.72 18.28
C MET A 316 10.47 -5.79 18.95
N LYS A 317 11.68 -5.45 19.41
CA LYS A 317 12.48 -6.34 20.27
C LYS A 317 11.78 -6.62 21.59
N LEU A 318 11.19 -5.60 22.22
CA LEU A 318 10.44 -5.75 23.47
C LEU A 318 9.19 -6.62 23.28
N ILE A 319 8.45 -6.43 22.18
CA ILE A 319 7.30 -7.27 21.82
C ILE A 319 7.74 -8.72 21.59
N GLN A 320 8.89 -8.94 20.95
CA GLN A 320 9.44 -10.28 20.75
C GLN A 320 9.82 -10.93 22.09
N GLU A 321 10.44 -10.18 22.99
CA GLU A 321 10.78 -10.65 24.33
C GLU A 321 9.53 -11.00 25.13
N ILE A 322 8.51 -10.15 25.10
CA ILE A 322 7.21 -10.42 25.75
C ILE A 322 6.53 -11.65 25.12
N ARG A 323 6.59 -11.82 23.80
CA ARG A 323 6.10 -13.02 23.12
C ARG A 323 6.85 -14.27 23.57
N ASN A 324 8.17 -14.24 23.63
CA ASN A 324 8.98 -15.36 24.11
C ASN A 324 8.64 -15.71 25.56
N GLN A 325 8.42 -14.71 26.40
CA GLN A 325 8.00 -14.90 27.79
C GLN A 325 6.56 -15.43 27.89
N LEU A 326 5.64 -14.98 27.04
CA LEU A 326 4.27 -15.49 26.97
C LEU A 326 4.24 -16.93 26.43
N GLU A 327 5.07 -17.28 25.45
CA GLU A 327 5.22 -18.65 24.95
C GLU A 327 5.84 -19.56 26.01
N ALA A 328 6.84 -19.07 26.75
CA ALA A 328 7.43 -19.79 27.88
C ALA A 328 6.41 -19.99 29.02
N ALA A 329 5.57 -18.99 29.28
CA ALA A 329 4.50 -19.04 30.29
C ALA A 329 3.29 -19.88 29.85
N ALA A 330 3.00 -19.96 28.54
CA ALA A 330 1.93 -20.76 27.96
C ALA A 330 2.23 -22.27 27.99
N GLY A 331 3.45 -22.67 28.38
CA GLY A 331 3.86 -24.07 28.50
C GLY A 331 4.08 -24.76 27.14
N PRO A 332 4.44 -26.05 27.14
CA PRO A 332 4.67 -26.79 25.89
C PRO A 332 3.39 -26.83 25.05
N LYS A 333 3.51 -26.55 23.75
CA LYS A 333 2.41 -26.63 22.78
C LYS A 333 1.71 -27.98 22.91
N ILE A 334 0.50 -27.98 23.47
CA ILE A 334 -0.34 -29.16 23.49
C ILE A 334 -0.76 -29.41 22.05
N ASP A 335 -0.20 -30.47 21.46
CA ASP A 335 -0.53 -30.96 20.14
C ASP A 335 -1.99 -31.47 20.17
N THR A 336 -2.94 -30.61 19.78
CA THR A 336 -4.37 -30.92 19.75
C THR A 336 -4.71 -32.03 18.76
N SER A 337 -3.77 -32.42 17.89
CA SER A 337 -3.89 -33.60 17.01
C SER A 337 -3.77 -34.95 17.75
N LYS A 338 -3.24 -34.97 18.99
CA LYS A 338 -3.02 -36.19 19.78
C LYS A 338 -4.07 -36.43 20.88
N LYS A 339 -5.05 -35.55 21.04
CA LYS A 339 -6.20 -35.84 21.92
C LYS A 339 -7.13 -36.82 21.22
N VAL A 340 -6.88 -38.11 21.44
CA VAL A 340 -7.93 -39.12 21.33
C VAL A 340 -9.06 -38.66 22.25
N ILE A 341 -10.20 -38.32 21.66
CA ILE A 341 -11.44 -38.11 22.38
C ILE A 341 -11.81 -39.48 22.97
N VAL A 342 -11.46 -39.71 24.23
CA VAL A 342 -11.99 -40.83 24.98
C VAL A 342 -13.37 -40.40 25.45
N PHE A 343 -14.41 -40.89 24.78
CA PHE A 343 -15.75 -40.89 25.35
C PHE A 343 -15.77 -41.92 26.49
N SER A 344 -15.88 -41.43 27.73
CA SER A 344 -16.27 -42.22 28.90
C SER A 344 -17.70 -41.87 29.29
#